data_AF-A0ABD0NMK3-F1
#
_entry.id   AF-A0ABD0NMK3-F1
#
_cell.length_a   1.000
_cell.length_b   1.000
_cell.length_c   1.000
_cell.angle_alpha   90.00
_cell.angle_beta   90.00
_cell.angle_gamma   90.00
#
_symmetry.space_group_name_H-M   'P 1'
#
loop_
_entity.id
_entity.type
_entity.pdbx_description
1 polymer ?
#
loop_
_entity_poly.entity_id
_entity_poly.type
_entity_poly.pdbx_seq_one_letter_code
_entity_poly.pdbx_strand_id
1 'polypeptide(L)'
;WLTSMPWGTNSEENLELSRAKEVLEEDHYGMEDVKKRILEFIAVSQLRGSTQGKILCFYGPPGVGKTSIARSIARALNREYFRFSVGGMTDVAEIKGHRRTYVGAMPGKIIQCLKKTKTENPLVLIDEVDKIGRGYQGDPSSALLELLDPEQNANFLDHYLDVPVDLSKVLFICTANILDTIPEPLRDRMEMINVSGYVAQEKLAIAE
;
A
#
# COMPACT_ATOMS: atom_id res chain seq x y z
N TRP A 1 -22.86 -4.30 -3.67
CA TRP A 1 -21.45 -4.41 -3.28
C TRP A 1 -20.81 -5.64 -3.90
N LEU A 2 -21.28 -6.86 -3.59
CA LEU A 2 -20.76 -8.11 -4.19
C LEU A 2 -20.66 -8.09 -5.74
N THR A 3 -21.68 -7.62 -6.43
CA THR A 3 -21.70 -7.53 -7.91
C THR A 3 -20.78 -6.46 -8.49
N SER A 4 -20.30 -5.54 -7.66
CA SER A 4 -19.42 -4.43 -8.07
C SER A 4 -17.94 -4.74 -7.83
N MET A 5 -17.63 -5.90 -7.26
CA MET A 5 -16.26 -6.34 -7.02
C MET A 5 -15.66 -6.93 -8.30
N PRO A 6 -14.37 -6.72 -8.56
CA PRO A 6 -13.71 -7.08 -9.82
C PRO A 6 -13.27 -8.55 -9.86
N TRP A 7 -14.18 -9.49 -9.56
CA TRP A 7 -13.84 -10.92 -9.49
C TRP A 7 -13.17 -11.42 -10.78
N GLY A 8 -11.97 -11.99 -10.64
CA GLY A 8 -11.15 -12.51 -11.74
C GLY A 8 -10.63 -11.46 -12.73
N THR A 9 -10.80 -10.17 -12.44
CA THR A 9 -10.38 -9.07 -13.32
C THR A 9 -9.07 -8.47 -12.81
N ASN A 10 -7.97 -8.67 -13.54
CA ASN A 10 -6.67 -8.08 -13.24
C ASN A 10 -6.31 -7.03 -14.30
N SER A 11 -5.58 -5.99 -13.91
CA SER A 11 -4.94 -5.07 -14.84
C SER A 11 -3.70 -5.72 -15.45
N GLU A 12 -3.38 -5.36 -16.70
CA GLU A 12 -2.14 -5.79 -17.34
C GLU A 12 -0.94 -5.17 -16.64
N GLU A 13 -0.09 -6.01 -16.05
CA GLU A 13 1.09 -5.57 -15.33
C GLU A 13 2.27 -5.36 -16.27
N ASN A 14 2.93 -4.21 -16.17
CA ASN A 14 4.19 -3.97 -16.85
C ASN A 14 5.35 -4.21 -15.88
N LEU A 15 6.15 -5.25 -16.14
CA LEU A 15 7.32 -5.60 -15.34
C LEU A 15 8.64 -5.25 -16.06
N GLU A 16 8.59 -4.41 -17.10
CA GLU A 16 9.79 -3.95 -17.81
C GLU A 16 10.59 -2.96 -16.96
N LEU A 17 11.79 -3.40 -16.55
CA LEU A 17 12.71 -2.59 -15.75
C LEU A 17 13.12 -1.28 -16.44
N SER A 18 13.31 -1.29 -17.77
CA SER A 18 13.66 -0.09 -18.52
C SER A 18 12.58 0.98 -18.41
N ARG A 19 11.31 0.58 -18.56
CA ARG A 19 10.16 1.48 -18.43
C ARG A 19 9.99 1.96 -16.99
N ALA A 20 10.13 1.07 -16.02
CA ALA A 20 10.05 1.43 -14.62
C ALA A 20 11.12 2.45 -14.23
N LYS A 21 12.36 2.29 -14.74
CA LYS A 21 13.44 3.25 -14.53
C LYS A 21 13.10 4.61 -15.14
N GLU A 22 12.66 4.64 -16.39
CA GLU A 22 12.29 5.88 -17.07
C GLU A 22 11.20 6.66 -16.32
N VAL A 23 10.13 5.97 -15.89
CA VAL A 23 9.03 6.57 -15.11
C VAL A 23 9.49 7.12 -13.77
N LEU A 24 10.38 6.41 -13.07
CA LEU A 24 10.92 6.86 -11.79
C LEU A 24 11.86 8.07 -11.94
N GLU A 25 12.67 8.10 -13.01
CA GLU A 25 13.54 9.25 -13.32
C GLU A 25 12.75 10.48 -13.77
N GLU A 26 11.65 10.29 -14.51
CA GLU A 26 10.77 11.38 -14.96
C GLU A 26 10.06 12.05 -13.78
N ASP A 27 9.56 11.26 -12.82
CA ASP A 27 8.71 11.78 -11.73
C ASP A 27 9.50 12.29 -10.52
N HIS A 28 10.73 11.81 -10.31
CA HIS A 28 11.51 12.11 -9.11
C HIS A 28 12.94 12.46 -9.46
N TYR A 29 13.37 13.65 -9.04
CA TYR A 29 14.78 14.04 -9.14
C TYR A 29 15.58 13.46 -7.96
N GLY A 30 16.75 12.89 -8.23
CA GLY A 30 17.60 12.25 -7.21
C GLY A 30 17.02 10.95 -6.69
N MET A 31 17.12 10.71 -5.37
CA MET A 31 16.63 9.49 -4.70
C MET A 31 17.23 8.18 -5.27
N GLU A 32 18.48 8.22 -5.75
CA GLU A 32 19.14 7.10 -6.43
C GLU A 32 19.04 5.78 -5.66
N ASP A 33 19.30 5.82 -4.34
CA ASP A 33 19.24 4.64 -3.49
C ASP A 33 17.82 4.05 -3.41
N VAL A 34 16.80 4.91 -3.34
CA VAL A 34 15.39 4.51 -3.25
C VAL A 34 14.92 3.93 -4.59
N LYS A 35 15.23 4.62 -5.70
CA LYS A 35 14.93 4.14 -7.06
C LYS A 35 15.58 2.78 -7.32
N LYS A 36 16.85 2.62 -6.94
CA LYS A 36 17.56 1.35 -7.08
C LYS A 36 16.87 0.21 -6.32
N ARG A 37 16.43 0.45 -5.08
CA ARG A 37 15.69 -0.57 -4.30
C ARG A 37 14.34 -0.92 -4.91
N ILE A 38 13.63 0.06 -5.45
CA ILE A 38 12.38 -0.19 -6.19
C ILE A 38 12.65 -1.05 -7.43
N LEU A 39 13.71 -0.75 -8.20
CA LEU A 39 14.06 -1.54 -9.37
C LEU A 39 14.47 -2.97 -9.00
N GLU A 40 15.21 -3.17 -7.91
CA GLU A 40 15.53 -4.50 -7.39
C GLU A 40 14.25 -5.27 -6.99
N PHE A 41 13.29 -4.60 -6.35
CA PHE A 41 11.99 -5.18 -6.02
C PHE A 41 11.21 -5.62 -7.27
N ILE A 42 11.14 -4.76 -8.30
CA ILE A 42 10.46 -5.08 -9.57
C ILE A 42 11.18 -6.24 -10.26
N ALA A 43 12.51 -6.27 -10.26
CA ALA A 43 13.29 -7.34 -10.86
C ALA A 43 13.03 -8.70 -10.18
N VAL A 44 12.95 -8.74 -8.84
CA VAL A 44 12.61 -9.95 -8.10
C VAL A 44 11.18 -10.40 -8.41
N SER A 45 10.24 -9.45 -8.51
CA SER A 45 8.83 -9.74 -8.84
C SER A 45 8.70 -10.30 -10.27
N GLN A 46 9.47 -9.76 -11.21
CA GLN A 46 9.56 -10.27 -12.58
C GLN A 46 10.10 -11.71 -12.63
N LEU A 47 11.13 -12.03 -11.84
CA LEU A 47 11.70 -13.37 -11.77
C LEU A 47 10.73 -14.40 -11.14
N ARG A 48 9.93 -13.98 -10.17
CA ARG A 48 8.95 -14.84 -9.49
C ARG A 48 7.66 -15.04 -10.30
N GLY A 49 7.40 -14.17 -11.29
CA GLY A 49 6.14 -14.16 -12.04
C GLY A 49 4.94 -13.68 -11.23
N SER A 50 5.16 -13.27 -9.97
CA SER A 50 4.16 -12.63 -9.12
C SER A 50 4.85 -11.63 -8.18
N THR A 51 4.14 -10.56 -7.86
CA THR A 51 4.59 -9.52 -6.91
C THR A 51 4.31 -9.94 -5.46
N GLN A 52 4.11 -11.23 -5.20
CA GLN A 52 3.66 -11.75 -3.91
C GLN A 52 4.78 -11.73 -2.86
N GLY A 53 4.43 -11.25 -1.66
CA GLY A 53 5.14 -11.60 -0.42
C GLY A 53 6.10 -10.56 0.14
N LYS A 54 6.21 -9.36 -0.43
CA LYS A 54 7.01 -8.28 0.17
C LYS A 54 6.24 -6.96 0.21
N ILE A 55 6.08 -6.44 1.41
CA ILE A 55 5.46 -5.14 1.67
C ILE A 55 6.58 -4.11 1.75
N LEU A 56 6.48 -3.04 0.98
CA LEU A 56 7.45 -1.94 1.03
C LEU A 56 6.98 -0.90 2.05
N CYS A 57 7.87 -0.41 2.91
CA CYS A 57 7.58 0.68 3.82
C CYS A 57 8.57 1.83 3.63
N PHE A 58 8.07 2.96 3.13
CA PHE A 58 8.86 4.18 2.97
C PHE A 58 8.81 5.02 4.23
N TYR A 59 9.96 5.25 4.86
CA TYR A 59 10.06 6.07 6.06
C TYR A 59 10.99 7.27 5.88
N GLY A 60 10.76 8.36 6.62
CA GLY A 60 11.56 9.59 6.51
C GLY A 60 10.84 10.84 7.01
N PRO A 61 11.41 12.04 6.87
CA PRO A 61 10.70 13.27 7.24
C PRO A 61 9.43 13.50 6.39
N PRO A 62 8.49 14.33 6.85
CA PRO A 62 7.37 14.76 6.01
C PRO A 62 7.86 15.61 4.82
N GLY A 63 7.16 15.54 3.69
CA GLY A 63 7.47 16.36 2.51
C GLY A 63 8.59 15.84 1.61
N VAL A 64 9.12 14.64 1.84
CA VAL A 64 10.20 14.02 1.05
C VAL A 64 9.72 13.19 -0.15
N GLY A 65 8.42 13.21 -0.48
CA GLY A 65 7.90 12.50 -1.66
C GLY A 65 7.55 11.01 -1.48
N LYS A 66 7.39 10.51 -0.25
CA LYS A 66 6.98 9.11 0.02
C LYS A 66 5.67 8.69 -0.67
N THR A 67 4.69 9.60 -0.69
CA THR A 67 3.40 9.34 -1.35
C THR A 67 3.52 9.44 -2.87
N SER A 68 4.36 10.36 -3.38
CA SER A 68 4.54 10.57 -4.82
C SER A 68 5.31 9.40 -5.45
N ILE A 69 6.33 8.87 -4.78
CA ILE A 69 7.08 7.71 -5.30
C ILE A 69 6.20 6.46 -5.39
N ALA A 70 5.32 6.22 -4.42
CA ALA A 70 4.35 5.12 -4.48
C ALA A 70 3.39 5.25 -5.68
N ARG A 71 3.01 6.48 -6.05
CA ARG A 71 2.19 6.74 -7.24
C ARG A 71 2.97 6.44 -8.52
N SER A 72 4.25 6.82 -8.58
CA SER A 72 5.12 6.52 -9.73
C SER A 72 5.37 5.03 -9.88
N ILE A 73 5.46 4.27 -8.79
CA ILE A 73 5.52 2.80 -8.84
C ILE A 73 4.25 2.23 -9.46
N ALA A 74 3.07 2.72 -9.06
CA ALA A 74 1.81 2.28 -9.66
C ALA A 74 1.76 2.57 -11.18
N ARG A 75 2.22 3.77 -11.59
CA ARG A 75 2.33 4.19 -13.00
C ARG A 75 3.32 3.31 -13.77
N ALA A 76 4.47 3.00 -13.18
CA ALA A 76 5.50 2.15 -13.76
C ALA A 76 5.00 0.72 -13.99
N LEU A 77 4.28 0.17 -13.01
CA LEU A 77 3.74 -1.19 -13.04
C LEU A 77 2.44 -1.32 -13.83
N ASN A 78 1.88 -0.19 -14.32
CA ASN A 78 0.55 -0.13 -14.92
C ASN A 78 -0.56 -0.72 -14.02
N ARG A 79 -0.48 -0.42 -12.72
CA ARG A 79 -1.45 -0.86 -11.71
C ARG A 79 -2.31 0.31 -11.27
N GLU A 80 -3.59 0.05 -11.02
CA GLU A 80 -4.49 1.03 -10.43
C GLU A 80 -4.01 1.47 -9.05
N TYR A 81 -4.04 2.77 -8.79
CA TYR A 81 -3.53 3.35 -7.55
C TYR A 81 -4.68 3.71 -6.60
N PHE A 82 -4.59 3.23 -5.36
CA PHE A 82 -5.49 3.65 -4.29
C PHE A 82 -4.72 4.03 -3.05
N ARG A 83 -5.15 5.11 -2.38
CA ARG A 83 -4.54 5.59 -1.14
C ARG A 83 -5.59 5.75 -0.06
N PHE A 84 -5.26 5.29 1.14
CA PHE A 84 -5.97 5.68 2.37
C PHE A 84 -4.95 5.93 3.49
N SER A 85 -5.27 6.86 4.39
CA SER A 85 -4.46 7.09 5.60
C SER A 85 -5.02 6.24 6.74
N VAL A 86 -4.11 5.68 7.53
CA VAL A 86 -4.43 5.02 8.80
C VAL A 86 -4.09 5.88 10.02
N GLY A 87 -3.61 7.09 9.80
CA GLY A 87 -3.28 8.03 10.86
C GLY A 87 -4.51 8.45 11.64
N GLY A 88 -4.48 8.24 12.96
CA GLY A 88 -5.60 8.55 13.84
C GLY A 88 -6.77 7.55 13.77
N MET A 89 -6.63 6.45 13.02
CA MET A 89 -7.60 5.37 13.05
C MET A 89 -7.64 4.71 14.43
N THR A 90 -8.85 4.57 14.96
CA THR A 90 -9.10 3.93 16.26
C THR A 90 -10.07 2.75 16.16
N ASP A 91 -10.79 2.62 15.05
CA ASP A 91 -11.78 1.57 14.84
C ASP A 91 -11.32 0.57 13.77
N VAL A 92 -11.41 -0.71 14.11
CA VAL A 92 -11.14 -1.85 13.22
C VAL A 92 -12.14 -1.89 12.05
N ALA A 93 -13.36 -1.37 12.25
CA ALA A 93 -14.40 -1.37 11.24
C ALA A 93 -14.04 -0.54 10.01
N GLU A 94 -13.09 0.40 10.10
CA GLU A 94 -12.60 1.10 8.90
C GLU A 94 -11.83 0.15 7.96
N ILE A 95 -11.13 -0.85 8.49
CA ILE A 95 -10.40 -1.83 7.67
C ILE A 95 -11.30 -3.00 7.28
N LYS A 96 -12.02 -3.58 8.26
CA LYS A 96 -12.83 -4.80 8.08
C LYS A 96 -14.31 -4.56 7.77
N GLY A 97 -14.77 -3.32 7.79
CA GLY A 97 -16.18 -3.00 7.64
C GLY A 97 -17.01 -3.29 8.90
N HIS A 98 -18.26 -2.84 8.84
CA HIS A 98 -19.27 -3.13 9.86
C HIS A 98 -20.09 -4.35 9.47
N ARG A 99 -20.54 -5.12 10.47
CA ARG A 99 -21.57 -6.15 10.23
C ARG A 99 -22.83 -5.51 9.67
N ARG A 100 -23.49 -6.18 8.72
CA ARG A 100 -24.72 -5.71 8.07
C ARG A 100 -25.88 -5.38 9.03
N THR A 101 -25.83 -5.93 10.24
CA THR A 101 -26.83 -5.70 11.28
C THR A 101 -26.82 -4.28 11.85
N TYR A 102 -25.74 -3.51 11.64
CA TYR A 102 -25.65 -2.13 12.13
C TYR A 102 -26.31 -1.14 11.18
N VAL A 103 -27.03 -0.16 11.75
CA VAL A 103 -27.59 0.97 10.99
C VAL A 103 -26.43 1.78 10.40
N GLY A 104 -26.45 1.99 9.07
CA GLY A 104 -25.38 2.70 8.37
C GLY A 104 -24.13 1.85 8.10
N ALA A 105 -24.23 0.51 8.17
CA ALA A 105 -23.10 -0.37 7.92
C ALA A 105 -22.45 -0.11 6.55
N MET A 106 -21.14 0.08 6.58
CA MET A 106 -20.28 0.28 5.41
C MET A 106 -19.23 -0.83 5.34
N PRO A 107 -18.81 -1.24 4.13
CA PRO A 107 -17.68 -2.13 3.96
C PRO A 107 -16.37 -1.41 4.24
N GLY A 108 -15.33 -2.18 4.56
CA GLY A 108 -14.00 -1.66 4.84
C GLY A 108 -13.34 -0.96 3.65
N LYS A 109 -12.31 -0.17 3.93
CA LYS A 109 -11.58 0.62 2.91
C LYS A 109 -11.04 -0.23 1.76
N ILE A 110 -10.65 -1.48 2.01
CA ILE A 110 -10.14 -2.38 0.97
C ILE A 110 -11.22 -2.80 -0.01
N ILE A 111 -12.42 -3.11 0.46
CA ILE A 111 -13.55 -3.42 -0.42
C ILE A 111 -13.95 -2.18 -1.23
N GLN A 112 -13.90 -1.00 -0.62
CA GLN A 112 -14.11 0.26 -1.33
C GLN A 112 -13.01 0.53 -2.39
N CYS A 113 -11.75 0.18 -2.08
CA CYS A 113 -10.63 0.22 -3.00
C CYS A 113 -10.91 -0.64 -4.24
N LEU A 114 -11.15 -1.94 -4.05
CA LEU A 114 -11.37 -2.90 -5.14
C LEU A 114 -12.57 -2.51 -6.01
N LYS A 115 -13.66 -2.01 -5.41
CA LYS A 115 -14.79 -1.48 -6.16
C LYS A 115 -14.43 -0.24 -7.00
N LYS A 116 -13.57 0.64 -6.49
CA LYS A 116 -13.20 1.90 -7.16
C LYS A 116 -12.19 1.66 -8.28
N THR A 117 -11.17 0.84 -8.03
CA THR A 117 -10.12 0.50 -9.00
C THR A 117 -10.61 -0.49 -10.05
N LYS A 118 -11.64 -1.29 -9.74
CA LYS A 118 -12.21 -2.32 -10.63
C LYS A 118 -11.17 -3.35 -11.10
N THR A 119 -10.16 -3.61 -10.27
CA THR A 119 -9.15 -4.64 -10.50
C THR A 119 -8.77 -5.35 -9.20
N GLU A 120 -8.33 -6.61 -9.26
CA GLU A 120 -7.88 -7.41 -8.10
C GLU A 120 -6.41 -7.19 -7.72
N ASN A 121 -5.59 -6.62 -8.61
CA ASN A 121 -4.17 -6.36 -8.39
C ASN A 121 -3.77 -4.87 -8.25
N PRO A 122 -4.57 -4.00 -7.60
CA PRO A 122 -4.21 -2.60 -7.45
C PRO A 122 -2.97 -2.45 -6.55
N LEU A 123 -2.31 -1.29 -6.69
CA LEU A 123 -1.34 -0.82 -5.71
C LEU A 123 -2.08 -0.01 -4.65
N VAL A 124 -2.00 -0.48 -3.41
CA VAL A 124 -2.65 0.15 -2.26
C VAL A 124 -1.60 0.79 -1.37
N LEU A 125 -1.65 2.12 -1.29
CA LEU A 125 -0.82 2.91 -0.39
C LEU A 125 -1.54 3.12 0.96
N ILE A 126 -0.93 2.61 2.03
CA ILE A 126 -1.31 2.81 3.42
C ILE A 126 -0.46 3.95 3.98
N ASP A 127 -1.06 5.14 4.09
CA ASP A 127 -0.37 6.35 4.55
C ASP A 127 -0.38 6.44 6.08
N GLU A 128 0.71 6.93 6.67
CA GLU A 128 0.82 7.23 8.11
C GLU A 128 0.63 6.03 9.07
N VAL A 129 1.26 4.89 8.76
CA VAL A 129 1.20 3.69 9.62
C VAL A 129 1.83 3.92 11.01
N ASP A 130 2.68 4.94 11.13
CA ASP A 130 3.31 5.38 12.37
C ASP A 130 2.34 6.09 13.33
N LYS A 131 1.15 6.48 12.86
CA LYS A 131 0.14 7.23 13.61
C LYS A 131 -1.11 6.39 13.93
N ILE A 132 -1.04 5.07 13.82
CA ILE A 132 -2.14 4.18 14.18
C ILE A 132 -2.40 4.32 15.69
N GLY A 133 -3.63 4.67 16.05
CA GLY A 133 -4.04 4.80 17.44
C GLY A 133 -4.35 3.45 18.05
N ARG A 134 -4.00 3.25 19.32
CA ARG A 134 -4.56 2.14 20.10
C ARG A 134 -5.99 2.50 20.49
N GLY A 135 -6.96 1.95 19.78
CA GLY A 135 -8.38 2.14 20.05
C GLY A 135 -8.86 1.37 21.29
N TYR A 136 -9.99 1.81 21.86
CA TYR A 136 -10.67 1.10 22.96
C TYR A 136 -11.51 -0.10 22.46
N GLN A 137 -11.88 -0.14 21.18
CA GLN A 137 -12.77 -1.15 20.57
C GLN A 137 -12.05 -2.20 19.70
N GLY A 138 -10.78 -2.48 20.01
CA GLY A 138 -9.94 -3.41 19.27
C GLY A 138 -8.69 -2.74 18.72
N ASP A 139 -7.70 -3.54 18.35
CA ASP A 139 -6.44 -3.02 17.82
C ASP A 139 -6.51 -2.96 16.28
N PRO A 140 -6.60 -1.77 15.66
CA PRO A 140 -6.54 -1.64 14.21
C PRO A 140 -5.24 -2.20 13.61
N SER A 141 -4.16 -2.27 14.40
CA SER A 141 -2.91 -2.90 14.00
C SER A 141 -3.10 -4.38 13.68
N SER A 142 -3.94 -5.10 14.43
CA SER A 142 -4.26 -6.51 14.19
C SER A 142 -5.01 -6.73 12.88
N ALA A 143 -5.90 -5.80 12.53
CA ALA A 143 -6.61 -5.86 11.25
C ALA A 143 -5.69 -5.58 10.07
N LEU A 144 -4.71 -4.68 10.23
CA LEU A 144 -3.66 -4.48 9.23
C LEU A 144 -2.74 -5.70 9.13
N LEU A 145 -2.41 -6.36 10.24
CA LEU A 145 -1.62 -7.58 10.22
C LEU A 145 -2.29 -8.66 9.37
N GLU A 146 -3.58 -8.93 9.59
CA GLU A 146 -4.34 -9.91 8.79
C GLU A 146 -4.40 -9.56 7.29
N LEU A 147 -4.51 -8.27 6.99
CA LEU A 147 -4.54 -7.75 5.62
C LEU A 147 -3.18 -7.86 4.92
N LEU A 148 -2.10 -7.67 5.67
CA LEU A 148 -0.74 -7.67 5.18
C LEU A 148 -0.08 -9.06 5.20
N ASP A 149 -0.58 -9.99 6.00
CA ASP A 149 -0.04 -11.34 6.11
C ASP A 149 -0.33 -12.16 4.84
N PRO A 150 0.69 -12.62 4.08
CA PRO A 150 0.49 -13.44 2.89
C PRO A 150 -0.27 -14.75 3.15
N GLU A 151 -0.24 -15.27 4.38
CA GLU A 151 -0.95 -16.50 4.74
C GLU A 151 -2.46 -16.28 4.97
N GLN A 152 -2.86 -15.05 5.33
CA GLN A 152 -4.25 -14.72 5.67
C GLN A 152 -4.93 -13.88 4.59
N ASN A 153 -4.17 -13.09 3.83
CA ASN A 153 -4.71 -12.13 2.87
C ASN A 153 -5.48 -12.78 1.70
N ALA A 154 -5.21 -14.05 1.37
CA ALA A 154 -5.92 -14.80 0.34
C ALA A 154 -7.39 -15.09 0.71
N ASN A 155 -7.72 -15.09 2.01
CA ASN A 155 -9.06 -15.34 2.53
C ASN A 155 -9.53 -14.17 3.42
N PHE A 156 -9.17 -12.94 3.06
CA PHE A 156 -9.52 -11.77 3.85
C PHE A 156 -11.04 -11.65 4.02
N LEU A 157 -11.50 -11.56 5.26
CA LEU A 157 -12.93 -11.55 5.58
C LEU A 157 -13.36 -10.17 6.05
N ASP A 158 -14.07 -9.46 5.18
CA ASP A 158 -14.75 -8.21 5.51
C ASP A 158 -16.11 -8.52 6.16
N HIS A 159 -16.39 -7.90 7.31
CA HIS A 159 -17.60 -8.12 8.11
C HIS A 159 -18.89 -7.70 7.38
N TYR A 160 -18.78 -6.80 6.41
CA TYR A 160 -19.92 -6.33 5.62
C TYR A 160 -20.20 -7.27 4.45
N LEU A 161 -19.16 -7.75 3.76
CA LEU A 161 -19.31 -8.68 2.65
C LEU A 161 -19.64 -10.09 3.11
N ASP A 162 -19.05 -10.54 4.22
CA ASP A 162 -19.18 -11.88 4.80
C ASP A 162 -18.83 -12.99 3.80
N VAL A 163 -17.89 -12.70 2.90
CA VAL A 163 -17.29 -13.64 1.94
C VAL A 163 -15.78 -13.41 1.90
N PRO A 164 -14.98 -14.47 1.71
CA PRO A 164 -13.53 -14.32 1.58
C PRO A 164 -13.20 -13.57 0.28
N VAL A 165 -12.27 -12.62 0.38
CA VAL A 165 -11.72 -11.86 -0.74
C VAL A 165 -10.23 -12.14 -0.82
N ASP A 166 -9.77 -12.51 -2.02
CA ASP A 166 -8.35 -12.73 -2.28
C ASP A 166 -7.62 -11.40 -2.47
N LEU A 167 -6.77 -11.03 -1.51
CA LEU A 167 -5.90 -9.86 -1.56
C LEU A 167 -4.45 -10.22 -1.90
N SER A 168 -4.15 -11.48 -2.22
CA SER A 168 -2.78 -11.94 -2.47
C SER A 168 -2.11 -11.26 -3.68
N LYS A 169 -2.91 -10.74 -4.63
CA LYS A 169 -2.42 -10.01 -5.82
C LYS A 169 -2.22 -8.51 -5.60
N VAL A 170 -2.77 -7.97 -4.51
CA VAL A 170 -2.67 -6.56 -4.17
C VAL A 170 -1.25 -6.24 -3.73
N LEU A 171 -0.66 -5.20 -4.31
CA LEU A 171 0.64 -4.69 -3.86
C LEU A 171 0.41 -3.65 -2.77
N PHE A 172 0.90 -3.94 -1.56
CA PHE A 172 0.83 -3.02 -0.43
C PHE A 172 2.12 -2.22 -0.29
N ILE A 173 1.96 -0.89 -0.19
CA ILE A 173 3.04 0.03 0.16
C ILE A 173 2.59 0.82 1.39
N CYS A 174 3.46 0.94 2.37
CA CYS A 174 3.23 1.70 3.59
C CYS A 174 4.10 2.97 3.60
N THR A 175 3.63 4.03 4.25
CA THR A 175 4.46 5.19 4.59
C THR A 175 4.47 5.41 6.10
N ALA A 176 5.61 5.84 6.62
CA ALA A 176 5.78 6.21 8.01
C ALA A 176 6.66 7.45 8.12
N ASN A 177 6.53 8.25 9.19
CA ASN A 177 7.52 9.28 9.49
C ASN A 177 8.56 8.80 10.49
N ILE A 178 8.12 8.06 11.51
CA ILE A 178 8.97 7.55 12.58
C ILE A 178 8.83 6.02 12.63
N LEU A 179 9.96 5.32 12.71
CA LEU A 179 9.97 3.86 12.75
C LEU A 179 9.56 3.29 14.11
N ASP A 180 9.90 3.99 15.18
CA ASP A 180 9.76 3.50 16.55
C ASP A 180 8.31 3.40 17.02
N THR A 181 7.39 4.10 16.33
CA THR A 181 5.96 4.05 16.64
C THR A 181 5.21 2.99 15.85
N ILE A 182 5.84 2.37 14.86
CA ILE A 182 5.24 1.26 14.10
C ILE A 182 5.23 0.01 14.99
N PRO A 183 4.11 -0.72 15.08
CA PRO A 183 4.06 -2.00 15.78
C PRO A 183 5.14 -2.96 15.26
N GLU A 184 5.90 -3.55 16.18
CA GLU A 184 6.98 -4.51 15.88
C GLU A 184 6.53 -5.66 14.95
N PRO A 185 5.35 -6.28 15.13
CA PRO A 185 4.89 -7.35 14.24
C PRO A 185 4.66 -6.90 12.78
N LEU A 186 4.33 -5.62 12.57
CA LEU A 186 4.19 -5.04 11.23
C LEU A 186 5.57 -4.73 10.64
N ARG A 187 6.46 -4.16 11.45
CA ARG A 187 7.81 -3.78 11.05
C ARG A 187 8.63 -4.97 10.55
N ASP A 188 8.55 -6.12 11.23
CA ASP A 188 9.30 -7.33 10.87
C ASP A 188 8.87 -7.93 9.52
N ARG A 189 7.66 -7.62 9.07
CA ARG A 189 7.09 -8.10 7.81
C ARG A 189 7.30 -7.12 6.65
N MET A 190 7.83 -5.93 6.92
CA MET A 190 8.02 -4.86 5.93
C MET A 190 9.49 -4.70 5.55
N GLU A 191 9.73 -4.47 4.26
CA GLU A 191 11.03 -4.01 3.77
C GLU A 191 11.11 -2.49 3.94
N MET A 192 11.98 -2.06 4.86
CA MET A 192 12.10 -0.66 5.26
C MET A 192 13.04 0.09 4.32
N ILE A 193 12.53 1.12 3.64
CA ILE A 193 13.28 1.96 2.72
C ILE A 193 13.31 3.39 3.25
N ASN A 194 14.52 3.87 3.56
CA ASN A 194 14.73 5.24 4.01
C ASN A 194 14.61 6.20 2.83
N VAL A 195 13.71 7.18 2.97
CA VAL A 195 13.59 8.31 2.05
C VAL A 195 14.11 9.54 2.77
N SER A 196 15.39 9.83 2.56
CA SER A 196 16.05 11.01 3.12
C SER A 196 15.51 12.30 2.49
N GLY A 197 15.60 13.40 3.23
CA GLY A 197 15.24 14.71 2.71
C GLY A 197 16.15 15.14 1.57
N TYR A 198 15.59 15.97 0.69
CA TYR A 198 16.28 16.51 -0.47
C TYR A 198 17.46 17.42 -0.09
N VAL A 199 18.58 17.26 -0.79
CA VAL A 199 19.68 18.23 -0.79
C VAL A 199 19.17 19.56 -1.37
N ALA A 200 19.76 20.70 -0.97
CA ALA A 200 19.30 22.01 -1.42
C ALA A 200 19.18 22.16 -2.95
N GLN A 201 20.05 21.47 -3.71
CA GLN A 201 19.99 21.40 -5.17
C GLN A 201 18.77 20.62 -5.68
N GLU A 202 18.42 19.51 -5.03
CA GLU A 202 17.24 18.70 -5.39
C GLU A 202 15.93 19.45 -5.09
N LYS A 203 15.89 20.26 -4.02
CA LYS A 203 14.73 21.13 -3.74
C LYS A 203 14.50 22.19 -4.82
N LEU A 204 15.58 22.69 -5.44
CA LEU A 204 15.48 23.69 -6.51
C LEU A 204 14.90 23.06 -7.77
N ALA A 205 15.36 21.86 -8.15
CA ALA A 205 14.86 21.10 -9.29
C ALA A 205 13.41 20.62 -9.14
N ILE A 206 12.91 20.42 -7.92
CA ILE A 206 11.50 20.09 -7.67
C ILE A 206 10.59 21.34 -7.73
N ALA A 207 11.16 22.53 -7.53
CA ALA A 207 10.42 23.80 -7.51
C ALA A 207 10.34 24.48 -8.89
N GLU A 208 11.25 24.16 -9.81
CA GLU A 208 11.21 24.53 -11.23
C GLU A 208 10.20 23.67 -12.03
#